data_AF-A0A945P8C9-F1
#
_entry.id   AF-A0A945P8C9-F1
#
_cell.length_a   1.000
_cell.length_b   1.000
_cell.length_c   1.000
_cell.angle_alpha   90.00
_cell.angle_beta   90.00
_cell.angle_gamma   90.00
#
_symmetry.space_group_name_H-M   'P 1'
#
loop_
_entity.id
_entity.type
_entity.pdbx_description
1 polymer ?
#
loop_
_entity_poly.entity_id
_entity_poly.type
_entity_poly.pdbx_seq_one_letter_code
_entity_poly.pdbx_strand_id
1 'polypeptide(L)'
;MRLSLILLGLHILIKYTAWRYPAYRERLKENNLIAQIKTWDDGAGRYFVFQDGKVSSRSGIHPEPDICMSFKTEALAVNLLMPPINWLDQINALKGFKLKMDGDDGLANWFAQTTMMTQSIGWVWGSMLADGTKRTCNMTNGGPVFVDVKDDKIIRMTPIYFDDSDTQPWTIKARGMEFTPPRKTTLAPHGQNAKSIVNSPDRLLYPMKRVDFDPNGERNTQNRGISGYERISWEEAVDIVSTEIKRQKRVHGPGSIANSHGSHHTWGNIGYYLSALYRFRNAVGTTHVHHNPDSWEGWYWGAVHHWGHSLRVGQSETYGTVEDCLQNCDMIVFWSADPETTSGSYGAQEGTVRRQWLKNPDLGIDVVHVDPFYNSSAQFLPGKWFAPKPTTSVAMAMAIAYVWIKEDLYDKEYVASHTEGFDVWKAYLVGDEDGIAKTPEWQEAETGVPAKDVRALARDWGKKRVYLAPGGWGNGHGGACRNQTGIQWARVMVCLVAMQGLGKPGVNMGNLQWGAPVD
;
A
#
# COMPACT_ATOMS: atom_id res chain seq x y z
N MET A 1 -0.66 3.74 44.62
CA MET A 1 0.62 4.50 44.71
C MET A 1 0.30 5.99 44.61
N ARG A 2 0.94 6.85 45.41
CA ARG A 2 0.68 8.30 45.37
C ARG A 2 1.37 8.96 44.17
N LEU A 3 0.72 9.94 43.54
CA LEU A 3 1.26 10.68 42.40
C LEU A 3 2.59 11.36 42.74
N SER A 4 2.74 11.88 43.96
CA SER A 4 3.97 12.52 44.43
C SER A 4 5.20 11.60 44.35
N LEU A 5 5.02 10.29 44.61
CA LEU A 5 6.08 9.28 44.49
C LEU A 5 6.39 8.97 43.03
N ILE A 6 5.37 8.88 42.17
CA ILE A 6 5.53 8.66 40.72
C ILE A 6 6.36 9.79 40.11
N LEU A 7 6.01 11.04 40.41
CA LEU A 7 6.71 12.21 39.86
C LEU A 7 8.15 12.31 40.38
N LEU A 8 8.41 11.91 41.63
CA LEU A 8 9.78 11.77 42.13
C LEU A 8 10.53 10.65 41.38
N GLY A 9 9.87 9.52 41.14
CA GLY A 9 10.41 8.42 40.34
C GLY A 9 10.76 8.86 38.92
N LEU A 10 9.93 9.66 38.27
CA LEU A 10 10.21 10.25 36.95
C LEU A 10 11.48 11.11 36.98
N HIS A 11 11.66 11.96 38.00
CA HIS A 11 12.89 12.74 38.14
C HIS A 11 14.14 11.85 38.23
N ILE A 12 14.08 10.81 39.07
CA ILE A 12 15.18 9.84 39.24
C ILE A 12 15.45 9.12 37.92
N LEU A 13 14.39 8.70 37.22
CA LEU A 13 14.49 8.04 35.92
C LEU A 13 15.18 8.93 34.89
N ILE A 14 14.77 10.19 34.75
CA ILE A 14 15.42 11.15 33.82
C ILE A 14 16.91 11.30 34.15
N LYS A 15 17.27 11.43 35.43
CA LYS A 15 18.70 11.53 35.84
C LYS A 15 19.47 10.26 35.54
N TYR A 16 18.89 9.10 35.83
CA TYR A 16 19.50 7.80 35.55
C TYR A 16 19.71 7.62 34.05
N THR A 17 18.70 7.94 33.23
CA THR A 17 18.79 7.86 31.77
C THR A 17 19.86 8.81 31.22
N ALA A 18 19.94 10.05 31.69
CA ALA A 18 20.98 11.01 31.28
C ALA A 18 22.40 10.61 31.73
N TRP A 19 22.51 9.91 32.86
CA TRP A 19 23.77 9.32 33.31
C TRP A 19 24.18 8.17 32.39
N ARG A 20 23.25 7.27 32.06
CA ARG A 20 23.48 6.03 31.31
C ARG A 20 23.66 6.22 29.80
N TYR A 21 23.01 7.21 29.20
CA TYR A 21 22.95 7.41 27.74
C TYR A 21 23.40 8.82 27.34
N PRO A 22 24.59 8.98 26.70
CA PRO A 22 25.10 10.29 26.28
C PRO A 22 24.14 11.06 25.35
N ALA A 23 23.49 10.37 24.40
CA ALA A 23 22.53 11.01 23.49
C ALA A 23 21.33 11.63 24.25
N TYR A 24 20.87 10.98 25.32
CA TYR A 24 19.81 11.54 26.17
C TYR A 24 20.29 12.78 26.93
N ARG A 25 21.57 12.81 27.34
CA ARG A 25 22.18 13.99 27.96
C ARG A 25 22.26 15.17 27.01
N GLU A 26 22.60 14.94 25.74
CA GLU A 26 22.58 15.99 24.71
C GLU A 26 21.16 16.49 24.46
N ARG A 27 20.17 15.59 24.41
CA ARG A 27 18.75 15.95 24.32
C ARG A 27 18.34 16.94 25.41
N LEU A 28 18.78 16.75 26.65
CA LEU A 28 18.47 17.65 27.77
C LEU A 28 19.08 19.06 27.64
N LYS A 29 20.05 19.29 26.75
CA LYS A 29 20.67 20.61 26.53
C LYS A 29 19.89 21.46 25.52
N GLU A 30 18.98 20.85 24.77
CA GLU A 30 18.25 21.53 23.69
C GLU A 30 17.34 22.65 24.19
N ASN A 31 16.83 22.55 25.44
CA ASN A 31 15.90 23.53 26.00
C ASN A 31 16.14 23.76 27.50
N ASN A 32 15.96 25.00 27.93
CA ASN A 32 15.89 25.40 29.32
C ASN A 32 14.42 25.73 29.65
N LEU A 33 13.83 25.03 30.63
CA LEU A 33 12.42 25.18 30.97
C LEU A 33 12.08 24.65 32.38
N ILE A 34 10.94 25.10 32.88
CA ILE A 34 10.25 24.62 34.08
C ILE A 34 8.99 23.86 33.63
N ALA A 35 9.05 22.54 33.67
CA ALA A 35 7.92 21.68 33.38
C ALA A 35 7.19 21.29 34.68
N GLN A 36 5.87 21.39 34.69
CA GLN A 36 5.05 21.07 35.85
C GLN A 36 4.07 19.92 35.57
N ILE A 37 3.91 19.03 36.54
CA ILE A 37 2.85 18.01 36.53
C ILE A 37 2.05 18.12 37.84
N LYS A 38 0.72 18.28 37.74
CA LYS A 38 -0.16 18.47 38.92
C LYS A 38 -1.57 17.90 38.78
N THR A 39 -2.29 17.81 39.89
CA THR A 39 -3.75 17.67 39.91
C THR A 39 -4.43 19.04 39.82
N TRP A 40 -5.67 19.10 39.35
CA TRP A 40 -6.41 20.36 39.20
C TRP A 40 -6.72 21.08 40.51
N ASP A 41 -6.85 20.32 41.61
CA ASP A 41 -7.08 20.85 42.96
C ASP A 41 -5.79 21.30 43.65
N ASP A 42 -4.65 21.24 42.95
CA ASP A 42 -3.31 21.54 43.48
C ASP A 42 -2.89 20.69 44.70
N GLY A 43 -3.65 19.62 45.00
CA GLY A 43 -3.39 18.72 46.13
C GLY A 43 -2.14 17.86 45.94
N ALA A 44 -1.73 17.61 44.69
CA ALA A 44 -0.50 16.91 44.36
C ALA A 44 0.18 17.51 43.12
N GLY A 45 1.48 17.77 43.21
CA GLY A 45 2.27 18.22 42.06
C GLY A 45 3.77 18.23 42.31
N ARG A 46 4.51 18.29 41.20
CA ARG A 46 5.97 18.47 41.18
C ARG A 46 6.34 19.22 39.91
N TYR A 47 7.34 20.08 40.02
CA TYR A 47 7.95 20.72 38.87
C TYR A 47 9.39 20.26 38.69
N PHE A 48 9.84 20.28 37.44
CA PHE A 48 11.13 19.84 36.94
C PHE A 48 11.80 21.03 36.26
N VAL A 49 13.00 21.38 36.71
CA VAL A 49 13.78 22.47 36.13
C VAL A 49 14.89 21.86 35.28
N PHE A 50 14.84 22.13 33.99
CA PHE A 50 15.85 21.77 33.00
C PHE A 50 16.70 23.00 32.74
N GLN A 51 18.00 22.88 32.98
CA GLN A 51 18.96 23.97 32.77
C GLN A 51 20.31 23.40 32.33
N ASP A 52 20.74 23.77 31.13
CA ASP A 52 22.04 23.44 30.54
C ASP A 52 22.36 21.93 30.62
N GLY A 53 21.37 21.09 30.28
CA GLY A 53 21.48 19.63 30.31
C GLY A 53 21.34 18.98 31.69
N LYS A 54 21.12 19.75 32.75
CA LYS A 54 20.85 19.25 34.10
C LYS A 54 19.37 19.32 34.42
N VAL A 55 18.89 18.34 35.18
CA VAL A 55 17.52 18.32 35.70
C VAL A 55 17.53 18.35 37.23
N SER A 56 16.73 19.23 37.80
CA SER A 56 16.36 19.23 39.23
C SER A 56 14.84 19.15 39.37
N SER A 57 14.32 18.78 40.55
CA SER A 57 12.87 18.78 40.77
C SER A 57 12.51 19.10 42.22
N ARG A 58 11.33 19.68 42.43
CA ARG A 58 10.82 20.03 43.75
C ARG A 58 9.33 19.71 43.84
N SER A 59 8.90 19.19 45.00
CA SER A 59 7.48 18.96 45.29
C SER A 59 6.73 20.28 45.43
N GLY A 60 5.46 20.29 45.03
CA GLY A 60 4.60 21.47 45.06
C GLY A 60 4.37 22.06 43.67
N ILE A 61 3.74 23.24 43.65
CA ILE A 61 3.33 23.95 42.44
C ILE A 61 4.21 25.17 42.25
N HIS A 62 4.82 25.29 41.08
CA HIS A 62 5.53 26.48 40.63
C HIS A 62 4.51 27.54 40.19
N PRO A 63 4.69 28.82 40.57
CA PRO A 63 3.74 29.88 40.21
C PRO A 63 3.74 30.17 38.70
N GLU A 64 4.89 30.06 38.04
CA GLU A 64 5.08 30.40 36.63
C GLU A 64 5.86 29.28 35.91
N PRO A 65 5.24 28.13 35.62
CA PRO A 65 5.89 27.10 34.81
C PRO A 65 5.79 27.46 33.32
N ASP A 66 6.80 27.09 32.53
CA ASP A 66 6.75 27.25 31.07
C ASP A 66 5.71 26.33 30.44
N ILE A 67 5.55 25.13 31.01
CA ILE A 67 4.51 24.16 30.64
C ILE A 67 3.90 23.49 31.87
N CYS A 68 2.60 23.17 31.83
CA CYS A 68 1.89 22.50 32.90
C CYS A 68 0.98 21.39 32.37
N MET A 69 1.29 20.15 32.72
CA MET A 69 0.43 18.98 32.49
C MET A 69 -0.45 18.76 33.73
N SER A 70 -1.77 18.88 33.58
CA SER A 70 -2.69 18.82 34.72
C SER A 70 -3.78 17.76 34.57
N PHE A 71 -3.99 16.98 35.63
CA PHE A 71 -4.92 15.85 35.66
C PHE A 71 -6.12 16.15 36.56
N LYS A 72 -7.31 15.69 36.15
CA LYS A 72 -8.55 15.89 36.92
C LYS A 72 -8.50 15.32 38.33
N THR A 73 -7.88 14.16 38.51
CA THR A 73 -7.72 13.52 39.82
C THR A 73 -6.36 12.83 39.94
N GLU A 74 -5.90 12.64 41.17
CA GLU A 74 -4.67 11.88 41.44
C GLU A 74 -4.75 10.45 40.90
N ALA A 75 -5.88 9.77 41.12
CA ALA A 75 -6.09 8.40 40.65
C ALA A 75 -5.98 8.29 39.12
N LEU A 76 -6.50 9.29 38.40
CA LEU A 76 -6.36 9.34 36.95
C LEU A 76 -4.90 9.52 36.54
N ALA A 77 -4.17 10.45 37.17
CA ALA A 77 -2.76 10.68 36.87
C ALA A 77 -1.92 9.43 37.10
N VAL A 78 -2.14 8.73 38.23
CA VAL A 78 -1.48 7.46 38.55
C VAL A 78 -1.74 6.41 37.49
N ASN A 79 -3.00 6.26 37.05
CA ASN A 79 -3.37 5.28 36.02
C ASN A 79 -2.71 5.58 34.67
N LEU A 80 -2.70 6.85 34.26
CA LEU A 80 -2.18 7.26 32.95
C LEU A 80 -0.64 7.27 32.86
N LEU A 81 0.07 7.43 33.98
CA LEU A 81 1.54 7.56 34.00
C LEU A 81 2.27 6.26 34.37
N MET A 82 1.56 5.22 34.80
CA MET A 82 2.17 3.96 35.26
C MET A 82 2.15 2.85 34.21
N PRO A 83 3.22 2.03 34.11
CA PRO A 83 3.22 0.83 33.29
C PRO A 83 2.21 -0.24 33.76
N PRO A 84 1.62 -1.03 32.84
CA PRO A 84 1.72 -0.87 31.38
C PRO A 84 0.94 0.37 30.92
N ILE A 85 1.60 1.25 30.17
CA ILE A 85 0.97 2.49 29.69
C ILE A 85 -0.08 2.17 28.64
N ASN A 86 -1.32 2.58 28.89
CA ASN A 86 -2.39 2.51 27.90
C ASN A 86 -2.55 3.84 27.15
N TRP A 87 -2.04 3.89 25.93
CA TRP A 87 -2.11 5.07 25.07
C TRP A 87 -3.55 5.45 24.69
N LEU A 88 -4.45 4.47 24.56
CA LEU A 88 -5.85 4.73 24.26
C LEU A 88 -6.52 5.48 25.42
N ASP A 89 -6.19 5.14 26.66
CA ASP A 89 -6.72 5.81 27.84
C ASP A 89 -6.20 7.25 27.96
N GLN A 90 -4.93 7.50 27.61
CA GLN A 90 -4.40 8.86 27.53
C GLN A 90 -5.12 9.70 26.47
N ILE A 91 -5.36 9.13 25.29
CA ILE A 91 -6.12 9.79 24.21
C ILE A 91 -7.56 10.08 24.67
N ASN A 92 -8.22 9.12 25.30
CA ASN A 92 -9.59 9.29 25.81
C ASN A 92 -9.65 10.31 26.96
N ALA A 93 -8.62 10.37 27.81
CA ALA A 93 -8.52 11.37 28.86
C ALA A 93 -8.36 12.78 28.29
N LEU A 94 -7.53 12.97 27.25
CA LEU A 94 -7.42 14.25 26.54
C LEU A 94 -8.74 14.64 25.88
N LYS A 95 -9.37 13.73 25.13
CA LYS A 95 -10.68 13.97 24.49
C LYS A 95 -11.78 14.28 25.48
N GLY A 96 -11.77 13.63 26.64
CA GLY A 96 -12.70 13.86 27.74
C GLY A 96 -12.36 15.06 28.62
N PHE A 97 -11.36 15.86 28.22
CA PHE A 97 -10.85 17.01 28.97
C PHE A 97 -10.42 16.68 30.41
N LYS A 98 -10.01 15.44 30.69
CA LYS A 98 -9.56 14.97 32.02
C LYS A 98 -8.04 15.11 32.22
N LEU A 99 -7.32 15.38 31.14
CA LEU A 99 -5.90 15.73 31.08
C LEU A 99 -5.80 17.02 30.25
N LYS A 100 -5.04 18.00 30.74
CA LYS A 100 -4.74 19.24 30.03
C LYS A 100 -3.24 19.46 29.93
N MET A 101 -2.82 20.13 28.87
CA MET A 101 -1.46 20.63 28.68
C MET A 101 -1.56 22.12 28.39
N ASP A 102 -0.96 22.92 29.25
CA ASP A 102 -0.89 24.39 29.13
C ASP A 102 0.58 24.80 28.92
N GLY A 103 0.83 25.89 28.19
CA GLY A 103 2.18 26.42 27.92
C GLY A 103 2.55 26.45 26.44
N ASP A 104 3.85 26.62 26.14
CA ASP A 104 4.35 26.58 24.77
C ASP A 104 4.26 25.15 24.19
N ASP A 105 3.64 25.02 23.01
CA ASP A 105 3.42 23.72 22.35
C ASP A 105 4.74 23.01 21.98
N GLY A 106 5.76 23.78 21.60
CA GLY A 106 7.09 23.26 21.26
C GLY A 106 7.77 22.64 22.47
N LEU A 107 7.77 23.37 23.60
CA LEU A 107 8.30 22.90 24.87
C LEU A 107 7.49 21.71 25.43
N ALA A 108 6.16 21.75 25.31
CA ALA A 108 5.29 20.67 25.75
C ALA A 108 5.56 19.37 24.97
N ASN A 109 5.66 19.47 23.64
CA ASN A 109 6.01 18.34 22.79
C ASN A 109 7.44 17.84 23.07
N TRP A 110 8.41 18.75 23.22
CA TRP A 110 9.78 18.39 23.58
C TRP A 110 9.81 17.61 24.91
N PHE A 111 9.12 18.08 25.94
CA PHE A 111 9.07 17.46 27.26
C PHE A 111 8.42 16.07 27.21
N ALA A 112 7.31 15.94 26.48
CA ALA A 112 6.63 14.67 26.27
C ALA A 112 7.55 13.65 25.57
N GLN A 113 8.20 14.04 24.46
CA GLN A 113 9.14 13.19 23.73
C GLN A 113 10.35 12.80 24.59
N THR A 114 10.95 13.76 25.30
CA THR A 114 12.07 13.52 26.21
C THR A 114 11.68 12.53 27.31
N THR A 115 10.49 12.67 27.89
CA THR A 115 9.95 11.71 28.87
C THR A 115 9.75 10.33 28.25
N MET A 116 9.18 10.23 27.05
CA MET A 116 9.00 8.95 26.36
C MET A 116 10.33 8.27 26.02
N MET A 117 11.36 9.05 25.66
CA MET A 117 12.70 8.53 25.37
C MET A 117 13.31 7.77 26.54
N THR A 118 12.93 8.03 27.80
CA THR A 118 13.45 7.24 28.93
C THR A 118 13.10 5.76 28.84
N GLN A 119 12.05 5.41 28.10
CA GLN A 119 11.57 4.04 27.94
C GLN A 119 12.20 3.32 26.74
N SER A 120 12.69 4.07 25.74
CA SER A 120 13.11 3.52 24.44
C SER A 120 14.56 3.80 24.07
N ILE A 121 15.25 4.74 24.73
CA ILE A 121 16.63 5.14 24.35
C ILE A 121 17.65 4.00 24.49
N GLY A 122 17.36 3.02 25.34
CA GLY A 122 18.19 1.82 25.51
C GLY A 122 17.90 0.71 24.50
N TRP A 123 16.87 0.86 23.66
CA TRP A 123 16.49 -0.17 22.70
C TRP A 123 17.50 -0.22 21.56
N VAL A 124 18.05 -1.41 21.32
CA VAL A 124 18.90 -1.67 20.17
C VAL A 124 18.00 -2.17 19.04
N TRP A 125 17.82 -1.32 18.04
CA TRP A 125 17.07 -1.68 16.83
C TRP A 125 17.93 -2.49 15.89
N GLY A 126 17.57 -3.74 15.61
CA GLY A 126 18.31 -4.62 14.70
C GLY A 126 19.47 -5.37 15.37
N SER A 127 20.25 -6.07 14.56
CA SER A 127 21.29 -7.01 14.99
C SER A 127 22.67 -6.55 14.56
N MET A 128 23.66 -6.69 15.43
CA MET A 128 25.06 -6.42 15.09
C MET A 128 25.69 -7.64 14.43
N LEU A 129 26.32 -7.44 13.27
CA LEU A 129 27.10 -8.44 12.57
C LEU A 129 28.55 -8.46 13.08
N ALA A 130 29.27 -9.56 12.80
CA ALA A 130 30.65 -9.76 13.28
C ALA A 130 31.64 -8.69 12.81
N ASP A 131 31.37 -8.02 11.69
CA ASP A 131 32.22 -6.97 11.11
C ASP A 131 31.87 -5.55 11.61
N GLY A 132 31.03 -5.44 12.65
CA GLY A 132 30.54 -4.19 13.21
C GLY A 132 29.39 -3.54 12.42
N THR A 133 28.92 -4.15 11.33
CA THR A 133 27.75 -3.68 10.59
C THR A 133 26.49 -3.89 11.42
N LYS A 134 25.60 -2.89 11.44
CA LYS A 134 24.28 -2.99 12.05
C LYS A 134 23.25 -3.36 10.99
N ARG A 135 22.62 -4.52 11.12
CA ARG A 135 21.52 -4.97 10.26
C ARG A 135 20.18 -4.58 10.87
N THR A 136 19.39 -3.82 10.13
CA THR A 136 18.01 -3.45 10.50
C THR A 136 17.03 -3.96 9.46
N CYS A 137 15.73 -3.88 9.74
CA CYS A 137 14.68 -4.24 8.79
C CYS A 137 13.94 -2.98 8.32
N ASN A 138 13.58 -2.93 7.05
CA ASN A 138 12.72 -1.91 6.48
C ASN A 138 11.88 -2.50 5.34
N MET A 139 11.00 -1.70 4.74
CA MET A 139 10.16 -2.11 3.63
C MET A 139 10.25 -1.09 2.49
N THR A 140 10.15 -1.59 1.27
CA THR A 140 10.03 -0.78 0.05
C THR A 140 8.75 -1.15 -0.68
N ASN A 141 8.35 -0.36 -1.68
CA ASN A 141 7.29 -0.78 -2.60
C ASN A 141 7.68 -2.02 -3.43
N GLY A 142 8.97 -2.38 -3.44
CA GLY A 142 9.47 -3.57 -4.11
C GLY A 142 9.62 -4.78 -3.19
N GLY A 143 9.19 -4.72 -1.93
CA GLY A 143 9.28 -5.79 -0.94
C GLY A 143 10.17 -5.46 0.26
N PRO A 144 10.20 -6.37 1.27
CA PRO A 144 10.92 -6.18 2.52
C PRO A 144 12.42 -6.37 2.38
N VAL A 145 13.18 -5.53 3.09
CA VAL A 145 14.64 -5.48 3.02
C VAL A 145 15.26 -5.59 4.40
N PHE A 146 16.35 -6.34 4.49
CA PHE A 146 17.39 -6.03 5.47
C PHE A 146 18.19 -4.82 4.98
N VAL A 147 18.45 -3.88 5.87
CA VAL A 147 19.25 -2.68 5.64
C VAL A 147 20.48 -2.75 6.52
N ASP A 148 21.64 -2.93 5.89
CA ASP A 148 22.92 -2.96 6.56
C ASP A 148 23.50 -1.54 6.61
N VAL A 149 23.84 -1.10 7.82
CA VAL A 149 24.36 0.24 8.12
C VAL A 149 25.72 0.10 8.79
N LYS A 150 26.71 0.85 8.30
CA LYS A 150 28.05 0.94 8.90
C LYS A 150 28.51 2.38 8.83
N ASP A 151 29.07 2.89 9.93
CA ASP A 151 29.52 4.27 10.06
C ASP A 151 28.44 5.29 9.61
N ASP A 152 27.21 5.08 10.09
CA ASP A 152 26.00 5.85 9.76
C ASP A 152 25.64 5.93 8.26
N LYS A 153 26.17 5.02 7.45
CA LYS A 153 25.87 4.92 6.02
C LYS A 153 25.22 3.59 5.68
N ILE A 154 24.17 3.66 4.86
CA ILE A 154 23.59 2.46 4.26
C ILE A 154 24.61 1.86 3.29
N ILE A 155 25.11 0.66 3.60
CA ILE A 155 26.08 -0.02 2.73
C ILE A 155 25.37 -0.91 1.70
N ARG A 156 24.30 -1.61 2.09
CA ARG A 156 23.49 -2.45 1.20
C ARG A 156 22.06 -2.64 1.71
N MET A 157 21.17 -2.99 0.79
CA MET A 157 19.83 -3.48 1.07
C MET A 157 19.68 -4.85 0.41
N THR A 158 19.20 -5.85 1.14
CA THR A 158 19.07 -7.23 0.64
C THR A 158 17.67 -7.77 0.96
N PRO A 159 17.20 -8.81 0.25
CA PRO A 159 16.03 -9.55 0.71
C PRO A 159 16.26 -10.14 2.11
N ILE A 160 15.18 -10.51 2.77
CA ILE A 160 15.20 -11.12 4.10
C ILE A 160 15.33 -12.64 3.94
N TYR A 161 16.26 -13.22 4.68
CA TYR A 161 16.41 -14.66 4.81
C TYR A 161 15.90 -15.04 6.20
N PHE A 162 14.98 -15.99 6.24
CA PHE A 162 14.38 -16.45 7.50
C PHE A 162 15.29 -17.47 8.17
N ASP A 163 15.44 -17.38 9.48
CA ASP A 163 16.24 -18.31 10.28
C ASP A 163 15.36 -19.37 10.97
N ASP A 164 15.96 -20.27 11.74
CA ASP A 164 15.22 -21.38 12.37
C ASP A 164 14.24 -20.94 13.47
N SER A 165 14.29 -19.68 13.91
CA SER A 165 13.33 -19.11 14.86
C SER A 165 12.04 -18.63 14.17
N ASP A 166 12.06 -18.45 12.85
CA ASP A 166 10.88 -18.12 12.04
C ASP A 166 10.06 -19.38 11.71
N THR A 167 8.74 -19.23 11.61
CA THR A 167 7.81 -20.34 11.30
C THR A 167 8.14 -21.03 9.96
N GLN A 168 7.80 -22.32 9.85
CA GLN A 168 7.97 -23.06 8.59
C GLN A 168 7.01 -22.57 7.49
N PRO A 169 7.46 -22.53 6.22
CA PRO A 169 6.57 -22.18 5.12
C PRO A 169 5.46 -23.23 4.99
N TRP A 170 4.31 -22.81 4.48
CA TRP A 170 3.23 -23.71 4.10
C TRP A 170 3.65 -24.63 2.94
N THR A 171 2.97 -25.76 2.79
CA THR A 171 3.18 -26.72 1.69
C THR A 171 1.84 -27.09 1.06
N ILE A 172 1.72 -26.94 -0.25
CA ILE A 172 0.56 -27.41 -1.03
C ILE A 172 0.87 -28.81 -1.58
N LYS A 173 -0.10 -29.72 -1.49
CA LYS A 173 -0.02 -31.04 -2.14
C LYS A 173 -0.99 -31.09 -3.31
N ALA A 174 -0.47 -31.19 -4.53
CA ALA A 174 -1.30 -31.22 -5.74
C ALA A 174 -0.73 -32.22 -6.76
N ARG A 175 -1.61 -33.05 -7.34
CA ARG A 175 -1.24 -34.09 -8.33
C ARG A 175 -0.11 -35.02 -7.85
N GLY A 176 -0.09 -35.34 -6.56
CA GLY A 176 0.95 -36.17 -5.94
C GLY A 176 2.31 -35.47 -5.74
N MET A 177 2.40 -34.17 -6.03
CA MET A 177 3.59 -33.35 -5.82
C MET A 177 3.43 -32.44 -4.60
N GLU A 178 4.55 -32.00 -4.04
CA GLU A 178 4.60 -31.05 -2.92
C GLU A 178 5.24 -29.73 -3.38
N PHE A 179 4.60 -28.61 -3.05
CA PHE A 179 5.01 -27.27 -3.43
C PHE A 179 5.19 -26.40 -2.19
N THR A 180 6.44 -26.04 -1.90
CA THR A 180 6.84 -25.25 -0.73
C THR A 180 7.67 -24.04 -1.20
N PRO A 181 7.33 -22.81 -0.79
CA PRO A 181 8.14 -21.64 -1.12
C PRO A 181 9.47 -21.63 -0.35
N PRO A 182 10.51 -20.94 -0.87
CA PRO A 182 11.77 -20.77 -0.15
C PRO A 182 11.61 -20.03 1.18
N ARG A 183 12.49 -20.30 2.15
CA ARG A 183 12.61 -19.55 3.43
C ARG A 183 13.28 -18.19 3.25
N LYS A 184 12.77 -17.38 2.33
CA LYS A 184 13.34 -16.08 1.96
C LYS A 184 12.28 -15.22 1.28
N THR A 185 12.31 -13.92 1.54
CA THR A 185 11.54 -12.94 0.75
C THR A 185 12.19 -12.65 -0.59
N THR A 186 11.42 -12.07 -1.50
CA THR A 186 11.92 -11.58 -2.79
C THR A 186 11.89 -10.04 -2.86
N LEU A 187 12.53 -9.49 -3.90
CA LEU A 187 12.55 -8.05 -4.17
C LEU A 187 12.37 -7.75 -5.65
N ALA A 188 11.49 -6.80 -5.95
CA ALA A 188 11.40 -6.19 -7.27
C ALA A 188 12.67 -5.34 -7.58
N PRO A 189 13.03 -5.16 -8.86
CA PRO A 189 14.24 -4.42 -9.24
C PRO A 189 14.33 -2.99 -8.66
N HIS A 190 13.21 -2.28 -8.55
CA HIS A 190 13.19 -0.94 -7.95
C HIS A 190 13.41 -0.96 -6.43
N GLY A 191 13.00 -2.04 -5.74
CA GLY A 191 13.30 -2.26 -4.32
C GLY A 191 14.77 -2.56 -4.06
N GLN A 192 15.39 -3.36 -4.94
CA GLN A 192 16.84 -3.66 -4.88
C GLN A 192 17.69 -2.39 -5.00
N ASN A 193 17.22 -1.42 -5.78
CA ASN A 193 17.91 -0.15 -6.03
C ASN A 193 17.47 0.99 -5.11
N ALA A 194 16.67 0.73 -4.07
CA ALA A 194 16.11 1.78 -3.20
C ALA A 194 17.19 2.66 -2.52
N LYS A 195 18.40 2.13 -2.28
CA LYS A 195 19.54 2.92 -1.77
C LYS A 195 19.90 4.10 -2.70
N SER A 196 19.82 3.91 -4.01
CA SER A 196 20.13 4.97 -4.99
C SER A 196 19.13 6.12 -4.95
N ILE A 197 17.88 5.85 -4.54
CA ILE A 197 16.84 6.87 -4.35
C ILE A 197 17.13 7.69 -3.09
N VAL A 198 17.52 7.01 -2.00
CA VAL A 198 17.84 7.67 -0.73
C VAL A 198 19.01 8.65 -0.90
N ASN A 199 20.06 8.23 -1.60
CA ASN A 199 21.30 8.98 -1.81
C ASN A 199 21.38 9.64 -3.20
N SER A 200 20.25 9.87 -3.86
CA SER A 200 20.24 10.48 -5.19
C SER A 200 20.87 11.89 -5.14
N PRO A 201 21.69 12.29 -6.14
CA PRO A 201 22.14 13.68 -6.26
C PRO A 201 20.98 14.66 -6.45
N ASP A 202 19.83 14.19 -6.96
CA ASP A 202 18.63 14.99 -7.18
C ASP A 202 17.72 15.07 -5.94
N ARG A 203 18.17 14.54 -4.79
CA ARG A 203 17.39 14.55 -3.55
C ARG A 203 17.20 15.98 -3.06
N LEU A 204 15.95 16.39 -2.81
CA LEU A 204 15.65 17.63 -2.10
C LEU A 204 16.14 17.53 -0.64
N LEU A 205 17.19 18.29 -0.32
CA LEU A 205 17.85 18.28 1.00
C LEU A 205 17.32 19.37 1.95
N TYR A 206 16.76 20.44 1.40
CA TYR A 206 16.34 21.62 2.15
C TYR A 206 15.03 22.18 1.58
N PRO A 207 14.26 22.95 2.37
CA PRO A 207 13.19 23.79 1.83
C PRO A 207 13.73 24.75 0.76
N MET A 208 12.94 24.94 -0.29
CA MET A 208 13.28 25.81 -1.41
C MET A 208 12.12 26.74 -1.72
N LYS A 209 12.45 27.98 -2.10
CA LYS A 209 11.50 29.02 -2.51
C LYS A 209 11.88 29.53 -3.89
N ARG A 210 10.90 29.81 -4.73
CA ARG A 210 11.16 30.38 -6.07
C ARG A 210 11.66 31.81 -5.90
N VAL A 211 12.75 32.18 -6.59
CA VAL A 211 13.48 33.45 -6.36
C VAL A 211 12.62 34.70 -6.60
N ASP A 212 11.58 34.59 -7.42
CA ASP A 212 10.70 35.70 -7.80
C ASP A 212 9.29 35.58 -7.17
N PHE A 213 9.13 34.73 -6.17
CA PHE A 213 7.88 34.61 -5.42
C PHE A 213 7.92 35.47 -4.15
N ASP A 214 7.15 36.54 -4.12
CA ASP A 214 6.87 37.30 -2.90
C ASP A 214 5.43 37.02 -2.41
N PRO A 215 5.23 36.39 -1.23
CA PRO A 215 3.89 36.16 -0.69
C PRO A 215 3.11 37.44 -0.39
N ASN A 216 3.80 38.56 -0.14
CA ASN A 216 3.24 39.87 0.21
C ASN A 216 3.27 40.88 -0.95
N GLY A 217 3.77 40.49 -2.12
CA GLY A 217 3.95 41.35 -3.28
C GLY A 217 3.67 40.61 -4.58
N GLU A 218 4.58 40.78 -5.55
CA GLU A 218 4.46 40.15 -6.85
C GLU A 218 4.71 38.64 -6.78
N ARG A 219 3.66 37.86 -7.02
CA ARG A 219 3.70 36.40 -6.93
C ARG A 219 4.23 35.72 -8.19
N ASN A 220 4.31 36.44 -9.31
CA ASN A 220 4.88 35.99 -10.59
C ASN A 220 4.47 34.57 -11.01
N THR A 221 3.16 34.28 -11.06
CA THR A 221 2.67 32.91 -11.32
C THR A 221 3.02 32.40 -12.72
N GLN A 222 3.20 33.30 -13.68
CA GLN A 222 3.63 33.02 -15.05
C GLN A 222 5.06 32.45 -15.14
N ASN A 223 5.89 32.65 -14.10
CA ASN A 223 7.27 32.17 -14.08
C ASN A 223 7.44 30.79 -13.40
N ARG A 224 6.34 30.12 -13.02
CA ARG A 224 6.39 28.75 -12.47
C ARG A 224 6.92 27.78 -13.54
N GLY A 225 8.00 27.06 -13.20
CA GLY A 225 8.69 26.16 -14.14
C GLY A 225 9.78 26.84 -14.99
N ILE A 226 10.02 28.15 -14.78
CA ILE A 226 11.03 28.93 -15.51
C ILE A 226 12.07 29.50 -14.53
N SER A 227 11.62 30.23 -13.50
CA SER A 227 12.52 30.85 -12.52
C SER A 227 13.18 29.81 -11.61
N GLY A 228 14.41 30.12 -11.18
CA GLY A 228 15.17 29.29 -10.24
C GLY A 228 14.63 29.31 -8.81
N TYR A 229 15.34 28.61 -7.93
CA TYR A 229 14.99 28.47 -6.52
C TYR A 229 16.17 28.86 -5.63
N GLU A 230 15.85 29.46 -4.49
CA GLU A 230 16.78 29.72 -3.40
C GLU A 230 16.47 28.80 -2.21
N ARG A 231 17.50 28.48 -1.42
CA ARG A 231 17.33 27.75 -0.17
C ARG A 231 16.77 28.69 0.90
N ILE A 232 15.78 28.21 1.65
CA ILE A 232 15.24 28.89 2.82
C ILE A 232 15.25 27.98 4.05
N SER A 233 15.00 28.53 5.23
CA SER A 233 14.89 27.74 6.46
C SER A 233 13.53 27.02 6.56
N TRP A 234 13.43 26.03 7.45
CA TRP A 234 12.14 25.39 7.73
C TRP A 234 11.16 26.35 8.39
N GLU A 235 11.64 27.23 9.28
CA GLU A 235 10.84 28.24 9.95
C GLU A 235 10.20 29.19 8.93
N GLU A 236 10.99 29.70 7.98
CA GLU A 236 10.48 30.56 6.91
C GLU A 236 9.47 29.82 6.02
N ALA A 237 9.78 28.60 5.60
CA ALA A 237 8.89 27.81 4.75
C ALA A 237 7.53 27.53 5.43
N VAL A 238 7.56 27.13 6.71
CA VAL A 238 6.36 26.86 7.50
C VAL A 238 5.57 28.14 7.76
N ASP A 239 6.23 29.26 8.03
CA ASP A 239 5.55 30.54 8.23
C ASP A 239 4.82 31.01 6.97
N ILE A 240 5.48 30.98 5.82
CA ILE A 240 4.87 31.33 4.52
C ILE A 240 3.64 30.45 4.23
N VAL A 241 3.79 29.12 4.35
CA VAL A 241 2.70 28.18 4.04
C VAL A 241 1.56 28.31 5.04
N SER A 242 1.85 28.42 6.34
CA SER A 242 0.82 28.52 7.38
C SER A 242 0.07 29.85 7.31
N THR A 243 0.75 30.95 6.99
CA THR A 243 0.15 32.27 6.77
C THR A 243 -0.80 32.24 5.57
N GLU A 244 -0.40 31.61 4.46
CA GLU A 244 -1.29 31.44 3.31
C GLU A 244 -2.49 30.55 3.60
N ILE A 245 -2.31 29.45 4.35
CA ILE A 245 -3.43 28.60 4.80
C ILE A 245 -4.42 29.42 5.64
N LYS A 246 -3.92 30.18 6.63
CA LYS A 246 -4.77 31.05 7.48
C LYS A 246 -5.49 32.11 6.65
N ARG A 247 -4.79 32.76 5.71
CA ARG A 247 -5.37 33.77 4.81
C ARG A 247 -6.47 33.16 3.94
N GLN A 248 -6.21 32.03 3.29
CA GLN A 248 -7.19 31.34 2.44
C GLN A 248 -8.44 30.94 3.23
N LYS A 249 -8.26 30.34 4.41
CA LYS A 249 -9.37 29.99 5.32
C LYS A 249 -10.19 31.21 5.71
N ARG A 250 -9.54 32.34 6.01
CA ARG A 250 -10.22 33.59 6.43
C ARG A 250 -10.97 34.26 5.27
N VAL A 251 -10.37 34.32 4.08
CA VAL A 251 -10.90 35.10 2.96
C VAL A 251 -11.89 34.30 2.10
N HIS A 252 -11.64 33.02 1.88
CA HIS A 252 -12.41 32.18 0.94
C HIS A 252 -13.00 30.91 1.57
N GLY A 253 -12.62 30.60 2.82
CA GLY A 253 -12.98 29.34 3.48
C GLY A 253 -12.02 28.20 3.13
N PRO A 254 -12.06 27.09 3.89
CA PRO A 254 -11.15 25.95 3.71
C PRO A 254 -11.27 25.26 2.33
N GLY A 255 -12.42 25.42 1.64
CA GLY A 255 -12.64 24.86 0.31
C GLY A 255 -11.77 25.46 -0.80
N SER A 256 -11.12 26.61 -0.58
CA SER A 256 -10.22 27.20 -1.58
C SER A 256 -8.83 26.54 -1.63
N ILE A 257 -8.53 25.63 -0.69
CA ILE A 257 -7.22 24.97 -0.58
C ILE A 257 -7.34 23.57 -1.18
N ALA A 258 -6.83 23.38 -2.41
CA ALA A 258 -6.79 22.07 -3.04
C ALA A 258 -5.64 21.21 -2.48
N ASN A 259 -5.92 19.92 -2.19
CA ASN A 259 -4.93 18.94 -1.83
C ASN A 259 -5.03 17.70 -2.75
N SER A 260 -3.89 17.36 -3.38
CA SER A 260 -3.72 16.19 -4.24
C SER A 260 -2.42 15.48 -3.90
N HIS A 261 -2.35 14.18 -4.21
CA HIS A 261 -1.13 13.38 -4.13
C HIS A 261 -1.12 12.36 -5.28
N GLY A 262 -0.06 11.56 -5.41
CA GLY A 262 -0.05 10.42 -6.35
C GLY A 262 -0.77 9.21 -5.76
N SER A 263 -1.22 8.27 -6.60
CA SER A 263 -1.92 7.05 -6.15
C SER A 263 -1.05 6.15 -5.26
N HIS A 264 0.27 6.19 -5.46
CA HIS A 264 1.25 5.46 -4.67
C HIS A 264 2.11 6.40 -3.82
N HIS A 265 2.69 5.85 -2.75
CA HIS A 265 3.55 6.57 -1.81
C HIS A 265 4.65 5.64 -1.31
N THR A 266 5.68 6.19 -0.66
CA THR A 266 6.69 5.41 0.06
C THR A 266 6.02 4.51 1.08
N TRP A 267 6.50 3.26 1.18
CA TRP A 267 5.96 2.29 2.12
C TRP A 267 6.04 2.76 3.58
N GLY A 268 5.02 2.44 4.37
CA GLY A 268 4.97 2.69 5.81
C GLY A 268 3.60 3.18 6.26
N ASN A 269 2.84 2.32 6.94
CA ASN A 269 1.41 2.53 7.21
C ASN A 269 1.11 3.86 7.94
N ILE A 270 1.94 4.24 8.92
CA ILE A 270 1.75 5.48 9.68
C ILE A 270 2.01 6.71 8.80
N GLY A 271 3.10 6.69 8.02
CA GLY A 271 3.52 7.79 7.16
C GLY A 271 2.82 7.83 5.80
N TYR A 272 2.06 6.78 5.45
CA TYR A 272 1.31 6.70 4.20
C TYR A 272 0.27 7.82 4.10
N TYR A 273 -0.08 8.23 2.88
CA TYR A 273 -1.00 9.35 2.68
C TYR A 273 -2.39 9.11 3.32
N LEU A 274 -2.87 7.87 3.31
CA LEU A 274 -4.13 7.46 3.95
C LEU A 274 -4.14 7.69 5.46
N SER A 275 -2.97 7.80 6.08
CA SER A 275 -2.80 8.05 7.52
C SER A 275 -2.33 9.49 7.77
N ALA A 276 -1.06 9.80 7.53
CA ALA A 276 -0.46 11.06 7.97
C ALA A 276 -1.02 12.27 7.21
N LEU A 277 -1.11 12.19 5.88
CA LEU A 277 -1.64 13.30 5.06
C LEU A 277 -3.12 13.53 5.34
N TYR A 278 -3.92 12.46 5.42
CA TYR A 278 -5.36 12.57 5.68
C TYR A 278 -5.62 13.15 7.07
N ARG A 279 -4.86 12.74 8.09
CA ARG A 279 -4.91 13.35 9.42
C ARG A 279 -4.64 14.85 9.36
N PHE A 280 -3.58 15.27 8.68
CA PHE A 280 -3.21 16.69 8.56
C PHE A 280 -4.27 17.50 7.81
N ARG A 281 -4.65 17.07 6.59
CA ARG A 281 -5.57 17.85 5.75
C ARG A 281 -6.97 17.97 6.37
N ASN A 282 -7.44 16.94 7.08
CA ASN A 282 -8.73 16.96 7.75
C ASN A 282 -8.73 17.95 8.93
N ALA A 283 -7.59 18.13 9.61
CA ALA A 283 -7.43 19.15 10.65
C ALA A 283 -7.35 20.58 10.07
N VAL A 284 -6.72 20.75 8.91
CA VAL A 284 -6.61 22.05 8.23
C VAL A 284 -7.95 22.49 7.60
N GLY A 285 -8.65 21.57 6.95
CA GLY A 285 -9.78 21.83 6.06
C GLY A 285 -9.29 22.15 4.65
N THR A 286 -9.63 21.29 3.67
CA THR A 286 -9.17 21.38 2.27
C THR A 286 -10.23 20.83 1.31
N THR A 287 -10.15 21.20 0.04
CA THR A 287 -10.82 20.49 -1.06
C THR A 287 -9.95 19.32 -1.51
N HIS A 288 -10.47 18.11 -1.36
CA HIS A 288 -9.80 16.90 -1.81
C HIS A 288 -9.97 16.71 -3.32
N VAL A 289 -8.85 16.56 -4.03
CA VAL A 289 -8.85 16.05 -5.40
C VAL A 289 -8.91 14.53 -5.32
N HIS A 290 -10.12 13.97 -5.52
CA HIS A 290 -10.32 12.52 -5.47
C HIS A 290 -9.69 11.85 -6.69
N HIS A 291 -9.00 10.74 -6.47
CA HIS A 291 -8.42 9.98 -7.58
C HIS A 291 -9.52 9.22 -8.32
N ASN A 292 -9.41 9.15 -9.64
CA ASN A 292 -10.08 8.12 -10.41
C ASN A 292 -9.53 6.73 -10.02
N PRO A 293 -10.29 5.64 -10.23
CA PRO A 293 -9.81 4.28 -9.99
C PRO A 293 -8.86 3.84 -11.11
N ASP A 294 -7.75 4.58 -11.28
CA ASP A 294 -6.75 4.44 -12.36
C ASP A 294 -6.34 2.99 -12.65
N SER A 295 -6.25 2.20 -11.59
CA SER A 295 -5.79 0.83 -11.65
C SER A 295 -6.86 -0.13 -12.16
N TRP A 296 -8.14 0.26 -12.06
CA TRP A 296 -9.33 -0.59 -12.19
C TRP A 296 -10.38 -0.08 -13.17
N GLU A 297 -10.18 1.04 -13.86
CA GLU A 297 -11.19 1.75 -14.67
C GLU A 297 -12.32 0.87 -15.25
N GLY A 298 -12.02 -0.01 -16.22
CA GLY A 298 -13.02 -0.87 -16.84
C GLY A 298 -13.70 -1.87 -15.90
N TRP A 299 -13.03 -2.30 -14.83
CA TRP A 299 -13.63 -3.11 -13.78
C TRP A 299 -14.61 -2.29 -12.95
N TYR A 300 -14.17 -1.13 -12.46
CA TYR A 300 -14.96 -0.27 -11.59
C TYR A 300 -16.18 0.34 -12.30
N TRP A 301 -15.99 0.90 -13.50
CA TRP A 301 -17.04 1.54 -14.29
C TRP A 301 -17.81 0.58 -15.20
N GLY A 302 -17.45 -0.70 -15.22
CA GLY A 302 -18.01 -1.70 -16.14
C GLY A 302 -18.37 -3.00 -15.46
N ALA A 303 -17.37 -3.81 -15.12
CA ALA A 303 -17.57 -5.14 -14.55
C ALA A 303 -18.35 -5.13 -13.22
N VAL A 304 -18.25 -4.08 -12.39
CA VAL A 304 -19.06 -3.93 -11.17
C VAL A 304 -20.55 -4.10 -11.45
N HIS A 305 -21.02 -3.62 -12.60
CA HIS A 305 -22.43 -3.71 -12.99
C HIS A 305 -22.86 -5.12 -13.46
N HIS A 306 -21.91 -6.06 -13.59
CA HIS A 306 -22.18 -7.44 -14.02
C HIS A 306 -22.10 -8.44 -12.87
N TRP A 307 -21.24 -8.20 -11.88
CA TRP A 307 -21.04 -9.15 -10.78
C TRP A 307 -20.85 -8.50 -9.40
N GLY A 308 -21.04 -7.18 -9.27
CA GLY A 308 -20.86 -6.47 -8.01
C GLY A 308 -19.39 -6.25 -7.67
N HIS A 309 -18.93 -6.83 -6.56
CA HIS A 309 -17.56 -6.62 -6.03
C HIS A 309 -17.13 -5.14 -5.88
N SER A 310 -18.07 -4.24 -5.57
CA SER A 310 -17.80 -2.80 -5.41
C SER A 310 -16.79 -2.50 -4.31
N LEU A 311 -16.78 -3.29 -3.23
CA LEU A 311 -15.77 -3.21 -2.15
C LEU A 311 -14.35 -3.54 -2.62
N ARG A 312 -14.21 -4.22 -3.76
CA ARG A 312 -12.96 -4.58 -4.43
C ARG A 312 -12.85 -3.92 -5.80
N VAL A 313 -13.52 -2.78 -5.98
CA VAL A 313 -13.46 -1.97 -7.21
C VAL A 313 -13.70 -2.77 -8.50
N GLY A 314 -14.56 -3.78 -8.42
CA GLY A 314 -14.96 -4.63 -9.55
C GLY A 314 -14.08 -5.84 -9.80
N GLN A 315 -13.09 -6.14 -8.95
CA GLN A 315 -12.29 -7.37 -9.03
C GLN A 315 -12.91 -8.51 -8.23
N SER A 316 -12.70 -9.76 -8.65
CA SER A 316 -13.06 -10.93 -7.82
C SER A 316 -12.12 -11.09 -6.62
N GLU A 317 -12.41 -12.04 -5.74
CA GLU A 317 -11.55 -12.40 -4.63
C GLU A 317 -10.32 -13.21 -5.05
N THR A 318 -9.34 -13.33 -4.15
CA THR A 318 -8.04 -13.99 -4.40
C THR A 318 -7.75 -15.18 -3.49
N TYR A 319 -8.73 -15.66 -2.71
CA TYR A 319 -8.49 -16.67 -1.67
C TYR A 319 -8.51 -18.09 -2.25
N GLY A 320 -7.62 -18.97 -1.75
CA GLY A 320 -7.63 -20.41 -2.07
C GLY A 320 -7.28 -20.80 -3.51
N THR A 321 -6.94 -19.85 -4.38
CA THR A 321 -6.80 -20.07 -5.82
C THR A 321 -5.55 -20.86 -6.21
N VAL A 322 -4.48 -20.88 -5.39
CA VAL A 322 -3.22 -21.56 -5.78
C VAL A 322 -3.36 -23.07 -5.72
N GLU A 323 -3.90 -23.59 -4.62
CA GLU A 323 -4.06 -25.03 -4.43
C GLU A 323 -5.05 -25.61 -5.44
N ASP A 324 -6.21 -24.97 -5.60
CA ASP A 324 -7.19 -25.40 -6.60
C ASP A 324 -6.62 -25.32 -8.03
N CYS A 325 -5.87 -24.26 -8.37
CA CYS A 325 -5.21 -24.17 -9.67
C CYS A 325 -4.23 -25.32 -9.89
N LEU A 326 -3.32 -25.60 -8.95
CA LEU A 326 -2.33 -26.67 -9.11
C LEU A 326 -2.98 -28.06 -9.15
N GLN A 327 -4.06 -28.26 -8.39
CA GLN A 327 -4.75 -29.55 -8.33
C GLN A 327 -5.66 -29.78 -9.53
N ASN A 328 -6.44 -28.78 -9.94
CA ASN A 328 -7.61 -28.95 -10.81
C ASN A 328 -7.55 -28.17 -12.14
N CYS A 329 -6.61 -27.25 -12.35
CA CYS A 329 -6.56 -26.48 -13.60
C CYS A 329 -5.95 -27.30 -14.76
N ASP A 330 -6.47 -27.17 -15.98
CA ASP A 330 -5.87 -27.75 -17.17
C ASP A 330 -5.17 -26.69 -18.05
N MET A 331 -5.60 -25.43 -17.97
CA MET A 331 -4.99 -24.31 -18.70
C MET A 331 -5.10 -22.98 -17.95
N ILE A 332 -4.06 -22.14 -18.01
CA ILE A 332 -4.11 -20.74 -17.55
C ILE A 332 -4.02 -19.79 -18.75
N VAL A 333 -4.96 -18.86 -18.85
CA VAL A 333 -5.00 -17.84 -19.92
C VAL A 333 -4.66 -16.46 -19.34
N PHE A 334 -3.41 -16.04 -19.49
CA PHE A 334 -2.91 -14.72 -19.10
C PHE A 334 -3.39 -13.67 -20.11
N TRP A 335 -4.36 -12.84 -19.72
CA TRP A 335 -4.96 -11.83 -20.59
C TRP A 335 -4.66 -10.42 -20.09
N SER A 336 -3.89 -9.64 -20.86
CA SER A 336 -3.35 -8.35 -20.42
C SER A 336 -2.64 -8.44 -19.06
N ALA A 337 -1.97 -9.57 -18.83
CA ALA A 337 -1.39 -9.95 -17.55
C ALA A 337 0.12 -10.14 -17.70
N ASP A 338 0.88 -9.27 -17.04
CA ASP A 338 2.32 -9.39 -16.88
C ASP A 338 2.73 -9.37 -15.39
N PRO A 339 2.40 -10.43 -14.62
CA PRO A 339 2.75 -10.49 -13.21
C PRO A 339 4.25 -10.54 -12.90
N GLU A 340 5.11 -10.93 -13.84
CA GLU A 340 6.58 -10.84 -13.65
C GLU A 340 7.05 -9.38 -13.59
N THR A 341 6.49 -8.50 -14.41
CA THR A 341 6.81 -7.06 -14.38
C THR A 341 6.05 -6.34 -13.26
N THR A 342 4.76 -6.63 -13.09
CA THR A 342 3.86 -5.84 -12.23
C THR A 342 3.74 -6.37 -10.81
N SER A 343 4.06 -7.64 -10.57
CA SER A 343 3.96 -8.32 -9.27
C SER A 343 2.57 -8.25 -8.61
N GLY A 344 1.52 -8.13 -9.44
CA GLY A 344 0.21 -7.67 -8.99
C GLY A 344 0.29 -6.21 -8.52
N SER A 345 0.68 -6.02 -7.26
CA SER A 345 1.16 -4.75 -6.71
C SER A 345 1.91 -5.06 -5.41
N TYR A 346 3.11 -4.51 -5.24
CA TYR A 346 3.91 -4.68 -4.01
C TYR A 346 4.21 -6.15 -3.63
N GLY A 347 3.93 -7.11 -4.51
CA GLY A 347 4.13 -8.54 -4.30
C GLY A 347 5.54 -9.01 -4.66
N ALA A 348 6.46 -8.08 -4.91
CA ALA A 348 7.86 -8.33 -5.26
C ALA A 348 7.99 -9.38 -6.39
N GLN A 349 8.61 -10.53 -6.12
CA GLN A 349 8.65 -11.68 -7.03
C GLN A 349 8.10 -12.93 -6.31
N GLU A 350 7.21 -12.76 -5.33
CA GLU A 350 6.61 -13.86 -4.56
C GLU A 350 5.70 -14.73 -5.45
N GLY A 351 5.00 -14.10 -6.40
CA GLY A 351 4.22 -14.81 -7.42
C GLY A 351 5.09 -15.61 -8.39
N THR A 352 6.31 -15.14 -8.67
CA THR A 352 7.26 -15.79 -9.59
C THR A 352 7.65 -17.18 -9.08
N VAL A 353 7.86 -17.34 -7.77
CA VAL A 353 8.14 -18.65 -7.14
C VAL A 353 7.06 -19.67 -7.49
N ARG A 354 5.78 -19.29 -7.41
CA ARG A 354 4.67 -20.19 -7.74
C ARG A 354 4.55 -20.43 -9.24
N ARG A 355 4.78 -19.42 -10.07
CA ARG A 355 4.79 -19.58 -11.53
C ARG A 355 5.97 -20.42 -12.03
N GLN A 356 7.09 -20.51 -11.29
CA GLN A 356 8.15 -21.47 -11.61
C GLN A 356 7.66 -22.92 -11.52
N TRP A 357 6.69 -23.22 -10.64
CA TRP A 357 6.13 -24.57 -10.55
C TRP A 357 5.42 -25.00 -11.82
N LEU A 358 4.78 -24.06 -12.54
CA LEU A 358 4.15 -24.33 -13.85
C LEU A 358 5.12 -24.84 -14.92
N LYS A 359 6.44 -24.67 -14.72
CA LYS A 359 7.45 -25.21 -15.64
C LYS A 359 7.66 -26.72 -15.45
N ASN A 360 7.12 -27.32 -14.40
CA ASN A 360 7.15 -28.76 -14.22
C ASN A 360 6.16 -29.43 -15.19
N PRO A 361 6.63 -30.24 -16.17
CA PRO A 361 5.75 -30.91 -17.12
C PRO A 361 4.75 -31.87 -16.47
N ASP A 362 5.06 -32.40 -15.27
CA ASP A 362 4.16 -33.31 -14.54
C ASP A 362 2.89 -32.60 -14.05
N LEU A 363 2.89 -31.27 -13.97
CA LEU A 363 1.66 -30.52 -13.76
C LEU A 363 0.75 -30.56 -14.99
N GLY A 364 1.28 -30.62 -16.22
CA GLY A 364 0.46 -30.70 -17.43
C GLY A 364 -0.56 -29.55 -17.58
N ILE A 365 -0.24 -28.35 -17.09
CA ILE A 365 -1.09 -27.15 -17.20
C ILE A 365 -0.61 -26.35 -18.41
N ASP A 366 -1.48 -26.15 -19.39
CA ASP A 366 -1.18 -25.34 -20.56
C ASP A 366 -1.18 -23.85 -20.22
N VAL A 367 -0.36 -23.07 -20.94
CA VAL A 367 -0.27 -21.63 -20.75
C VAL A 367 -0.53 -20.89 -22.06
N VAL A 368 -1.42 -19.90 -22.00
CA VAL A 368 -1.73 -18.99 -23.11
C VAL A 368 -1.54 -17.56 -22.65
N HIS A 369 -0.97 -16.72 -23.52
CA HIS A 369 -0.79 -15.29 -23.30
C HIS A 369 -1.54 -14.49 -24.36
N VAL A 370 -2.36 -13.53 -23.95
CA VAL A 370 -3.05 -12.57 -24.82
C VAL A 370 -2.64 -11.16 -24.43
N ASP A 371 -1.72 -10.57 -25.19
CA ASP A 371 -1.16 -9.25 -24.94
C ASP A 371 -0.58 -8.68 -26.24
N PRO A 372 -0.87 -7.41 -26.62
CA PRO A 372 -0.25 -6.78 -27.79
C PRO A 372 1.29 -6.80 -27.76
N PHE A 373 1.89 -6.83 -26.56
CA PHE A 373 3.33 -6.87 -26.35
C PHE A 373 3.76 -8.25 -25.82
N TYR A 374 4.89 -8.77 -26.31
CA TYR A 374 5.48 -10.01 -25.79
C TYR A 374 6.14 -9.76 -24.42
N ASN A 375 5.28 -9.68 -23.41
CA ASN A 375 5.60 -9.20 -22.07
C ASN A 375 6.52 -10.16 -21.29
N SER A 376 7.03 -9.73 -20.14
CA SER A 376 8.03 -10.50 -19.38
C SER A 376 7.49 -11.86 -18.94
N SER A 377 6.21 -11.94 -18.61
CA SER A 377 5.54 -13.19 -18.22
C SER A 377 5.42 -14.17 -19.39
N ALA A 378 5.14 -13.68 -20.60
CA ALA A 378 5.11 -14.49 -21.83
C ALA A 378 6.52 -14.98 -22.24
N GLN A 379 7.57 -14.20 -21.93
CA GLN A 379 8.95 -14.65 -22.10
C GLN A 379 9.36 -15.69 -21.04
N PHE A 380 8.80 -15.59 -19.85
CA PHE A 380 9.18 -16.41 -18.70
C PHE A 380 8.51 -17.79 -18.67
N LEU A 381 7.23 -17.87 -19.04
CA LEU A 381 6.44 -19.11 -19.06
C LEU A 381 6.30 -19.66 -20.48
N PRO A 382 6.47 -20.97 -20.69
CA PRO A 382 6.28 -21.58 -21.99
C PRO A 382 4.79 -21.59 -22.36
N GLY A 383 4.41 -21.01 -23.50
CA GLY A 383 3.01 -20.96 -23.91
C GLY A 383 2.78 -20.32 -25.28
N LYS A 384 1.56 -20.44 -25.81
CA LYS A 384 1.15 -19.74 -27.05
C LYS A 384 0.88 -18.28 -26.73
N TRP A 385 1.49 -17.37 -27.49
CA TRP A 385 1.23 -15.93 -27.41
C TRP A 385 0.35 -15.45 -28.58
N PHE A 386 -0.64 -14.63 -28.23
CA PHE A 386 -1.53 -13.91 -29.12
C PHE A 386 -1.31 -12.41 -28.97
N ALA A 387 -1.08 -11.74 -30.10
CA ALA A 387 -0.77 -10.31 -30.18
C ALA A 387 -1.91 -9.54 -30.86
N PRO A 388 -3.06 -9.32 -30.19
CA PRO A 388 -4.10 -8.46 -30.73
C PRO A 388 -3.60 -7.02 -30.86
N LYS A 389 -4.10 -6.27 -31.83
CA LYS A 389 -3.91 -4.81 -31.88
C LYS A 389 -4.32 -4.19 -30.53
N PRO A 390 -3.62 -3.13 -30.07
CA PRO A 390 -3.98 -2.47 -28.82
C PRO A 390 -5.46 -2.11 -28.76
N THR A 391 -6.10 -2.33 -27.61
CA THR A 391 -7.52 -2.03 -27.31
C THR A 391 -8.58 -2.86 -28.06
N THR A 392 -8.21 -3.83 -28.90
CA THR A 392 -9.19 -4.61 -29.68
C THR A 392 -9.40 -6.04 -29.16
N SER A 393 -8.66 -6.48 -28.13
CA SER A 393 -8.74 -7.87 -27.63
C SER A 393 -10.12 -8.29 -27.13
N VAL A 394 -11.03 -7.34 -26.83
CA VAL A 394 -12.42 -7.66 -26.52
C VAL A 394 -13.17 -8.32 -27.70
N ALA A 395 -12.81 -8.00 -28.95
CA ALA A 395 -13.36 -8.67 -30.13
C ALA A 395 -12.96 -10.15 -30.18
N MET A 396 -11.70 -10.46 -29.85
CA MET A 396 -11.23 -11.84 -29.71
C MET A 396 -12.01 -12.59 -28.62
N ALA A 397 -12.28 -11.94 -27.47
CA ALA A 397 -13.07 -12.52 -26.39
C ALA A 397 -14.52 -12.81 -26.80
N MET A 398 -15.18 -11.89 -27.52
CA MET A 398 -16.52 -12.11 -28.06
C MET A 398 -16.55 -13.25 -29.09
N ALA A 399 -15.52 -13.40 -29.91
CA ALA A 399 -15.43 -14.50 -30.85
C ALA A 399 -15.22 -15.88 -30.21
N ILE A 400 -14.53 -15.92 -29.07
CA ILE A 400 -14.44 -17.13 -28.24
C ILE A 400 -15.85 -17.52 -27.74
N ALA A 401 -16.59 -16.57 -27.17
CA ALA A 401 -17.96 -16.81 -26.72
C ALA A 401 -18.89 -17.26 -27.86
N TYR A 402 -18.77 -16.65 -29.05
CA TYR A 402 -19.50 -17.08 -30.25
C TYR A 402 -19.26 -18.56 -30.58
N VAL A 403 -18.00 -19.01 -30.59
CA VAL A 403 -17.67 -20.41 -30.86
C VAL A 403 -18.27 -21.32 -29.78
N TRP A 404 -18.18 -20.94 -28.50
CA TRP A 404 -18.78 -21.72 -27.41
C TRP A 404 -20.30 -21.84 -27.56
N ILE A 405 -20.98 -20.78 -27.97
CA ILE A 405 -22.43 -20.81 -28.22
C ILE A 405 -22.77 -21.71 -29.40
N LYS A 406 -22.03 -21.61 -30.52
CA LYS A 406 -22.33 -22.36 -31.75
C LYS A 406 -21.99 -23.85 -31.63
N GLU A 407 -21.03 -24.20 -30.78
CA GLU A 407 -20.54 -25.58 -30.61
C GLU A 407 -20.95 -26.18 -29.25
N ASP A 408 -21.79 -25.49 -28.47
CA ASP A 408 -22.25 -25.94 -27.15
C ASP A 408 -21.11 -26.24 -26.15
N LEU A 409 -20.06 -25.42 -26.13
CA LEU A 409 -18.85 -25.58 -25.31
C LEU A 409 -18.82 -24.66 -24.08
N TYR A 410 -19.96 -24.54 -23.39
CA TYR A 410 -20.09 -23.76 -22.16
C TYR A 410 -21.02 -24.46 -21.16
N ASP A 411 -20.92 -24.06 -19.90
CA ASP A 411 -21.65 -24.62 -18.77
C ASP A 411 -23.10 -24.10 -18.74
N LYS A 412 -24.00 -24.83 -19.40
CA LYS A 412 -25.39 -24.41 -19.58
C LYS A 412 -26.13 -24.33 -18.25
N GLU A 413 -25.85 -25.27 -17.34
CA GLU A 413 -26.48 -25.31 -16.02
C GLU A 413 -26.06 -24.11 -15.17
N TYR A 414 -24.77 -23.76 -15.16
CA TYR A 414 -24.30 -22.56 -14.46
C TYR A 414 -24.91 -21.30 -15.04
N VAL A 415 -24.87 -21.14 -16.38
CA VAL A 415 -25.44 -19.98 -17.06
C VAL A 415 -26.94 -19.83 -16.72
N ALA A 416 -27.70 -20.92 -16.76
CA ALA A 416 -29.13 -20.90 -16.47
C ALA A 416 -29.47 -20.53 -15.01
N SER A 417 -28.57 -20.82 -14.06
CA SER A 417 -28.83 -20.66 -12.62
C SER A 417 -28.15 -19.45 -11.98
N HIS A 418 -27.06 -18.94 -12.57
CA HIS A 418 -26.19 -17.93 -11.95
C HIS A 418 -25.98 -16.68 -12.83
N THR A 419 -26.70 -16.55 -13.96
CA THR A 419 -26.60 -15.37 -14.83
C THR A 419 -27.98 -14.79 -15.15
N GLU A 420 -28.00 -13.51 -15.51
CA GLU A 420 -29.20 -12.77 -15.94
C GLU A 420 -28.92 -12.15 -17.31
N GLY A 421 -29.88 -12.20 -18.22
CA GLY A 421 -29.77 -11.56 -19.55
C GLY A 421 -28.86 -12.28 -20.56
N PHE A 422 -28.45 -13.53 -20.30
CA PHE A 422 -27.58 -14.28 -21.21
C PHE A 422 -28.19 -14.46 -22.61
N ASP A 423 -29.50 -14.71 -22.72
CA ASP A 423 -30.16 -14.92 -24.02
C ASP A 423 -30.08 -13.67 -24.93
N VAL A 424 -30.16 -12.48 -24.34
CA VAL A 424 -30.00 -11.20 -25.07
C VAL A 424 -28.56 -11.06 -25.56
N TRP A 425 -27.59 -11.29 -24.67
CA TRP A 425 -26.18 -11.22 -25.06
C TRP A 425 -25.80 -12.29 -26.09
N LYS A 426 -26.37 -13.48 -25.99
CA LYS A 426 -26.23 -14.56 -26.96
C LYS A 426 -26.74 -14.13 -28.34
N ALA A 427 -27.93 -13.53 -28.42
CA ALA A 427 -28.49 -13.01 -29.67
C ALA A 427 -27.57 -11.96 -30.32
N TYR A 428 -27.00 -11.04 -29.53
CA TYR A 428 -25.99 -10.09 -29.99
C TYR A 428 -24.70 -10.76 -30.49
N LEU A 429 -24.21 -11.79 -29.80
CA LEU A 429 -22.97 -12.49 -30.17
C LEU A 429 -23.13 -13.27 -31.49
N VAL A 430 -24.28 -13.91 -31.70
CA VAL A 430 -24.55 -14.67 -32.94
C VAL A 430 -25.03 -13.81 -34.10
N GLY A 431 -25.31 -12.52 -33.85
CA GLY A 431 -25.69 -11.54 -34.86
C GLY A 431 -27.20 -11.42 -35.12
N ASP A 432 -28.04 -12.05 -34.28
CA ASP A 432 -29.49 -11.97 -34.40
C ASP A 432 -30.03 -10.58 -34.03
N GLU A 433 -29.32 -9.83 -33.17
CA GLU A 433 -29.71 -8.48 -32.75
C GLU A 433 -29.24 -7.38 -33.72
N ASP A 434 -27.98 -7.42 -34.16
CA ASP A 434 -27.32 -6.33 -34.90
C ASP A 434 -26.90 -6.71 -36.33
N GLY A 435 -27.18 -7.93 -36.77
CA GLY A 435 -26.79 -8.46 -38.08
C GLY A 435 -25.31 -8.82 -38.22
N ILE A 436 -24.51 -8.71 -37.14
CA ILE A 436 -23.06 -8.95 -37.18
C ILE A 436 -22.72 -10.10 -36.25
N ALA A 437 -22.59 -11.31 -36.79
CA ALA A 437 -22.07 -12.44 -36.03
C ALA A 437 -20.63 -12.18 -35.60
N LYS A 438 -20.32 -12.31 -34.30
CA LYS A 438 -19.00 -12.08 -33.73
C LYS A 438 -18.08 -13.27 -34.00
N THR A 439 -17.86 -13.63 -35.26
CA THR A 439 -17.12 -14.83 -35.67
C THR A 439 -15.60 -14.69 -35.46
N PRO A 440 -14.83 -15.80 -35.49
CA PRO A 440 -13.37 -15.73 -35.53
C PRO A 440 -12.82 -14.91 -36.71
N GLU A 441 -13.49 -14.95 -37.88
CA GLU A 441 -13.15 -14.13 -39.05
C GLU A 441 -13.44 -12.64 -38.82
N TRP A 442 -14.56 -12.31 -38.16
CA TRP A 442 -14.89 -10.94 -37.80
C TRP A 442 -13.83 -10.33 -36.90
N GLN A 443 -13.45 -11.03 -35.82
CA GLN A 443 -12.42 -10.49 -34.92
C GLN A 443 -11.05 -10.41 -35.59
N GLU A 444 -10.74 -11.22 -36.61
CA GLU A 444 -9.42 -11.17 -37.26
C GLU A 444 -9.18 -9.81 -37.93
N ALA A 445 -10.21 -9.22 -38.53
CA ALA A 445 -10.13 -7.87 -39.09
C ALA A 445 -9.86 -6.81 -37.98
N GLU A 446 -10.54 -6.96 -36.84
CA GLU A 446 -10.43 -6.06 -35.69
C GLU A 446 -9.09 -6.17 -34.97
N THR A 447 -8.64 -7.40 -34.69
CA THR A 447 -7.51 -7.68 -33.81
C THR A 447 -6.22 -7.96 -34.55
N GLY A 448 -6.29 -8.41 -35.80
CA GLY A 448 -5.14 -8.96 -36.53
C GLY A 448 -4.71 -10.36 -36.06
N VAL A 449 -5.41 -10.98 -35.09
CA VAL A 449 -5.13 -12.35 -34.65
C VAL A 449 -5.82 -13.33 -35.62
N PRO A 450 -5.11 -14.32 -36.19
CA PRO A 450 -5.70 -15.25 -37.15
C PRO A 450 -6.93 -16.00 -36.61
N ALA A 451 -8.02 -16.00 -37.37
CA ALA A 451 -9.29 -16.64 -37.01
C ALA A 451 -9.12 -18.13 -36.66
N LYS A 452 -8.26 -18.83 -37.39
CA LYS A 452 -7.97 -20.25 -37.15
C LYS A 452 -7.42 -20.49 -35.74
N ASP A 453 -6.57 -19.58 -35.24
CA ASP A 453 -5.94 -19.76 -33.94
C ASP A 453 -6.92 -19.38 -32.82
N VAL A 454 -7.73 -18.33 -33.00
CA VAL A 454 -8.80 -17.97 -32.03
C VAL A 454 -9.85 -19.07 -31.93
N ARG A 455 -10.24 -19.68 -33.06
CA ARG A 455 -11.13 -20.85 -33.06
C ARG A 455 -10.53 -22.04 -32.34
N ALA A 456 -9.24 -22.31 -32.56
CA ALA A 456 -8.55 -23.40 -31.87
C ALA A 456 -8.51 -23.15 -30.36
N LEU A 457 -8.15 -21.94 -29.93
CA LEU A 457 -8.17 -21.55 -28.51
C LEU A 457 -9.57 -21.69 -27.91
N ALA A 458 -10.62 -21.21 -28.60
CA ALA A 458 -11.98 -21.30 -28.10
C ALA A 458 -12.41 -22.76 -27.89
N ARG A 459 -12.11 -23.64 -28.85
CA ARG A 459 -12.43 -25.07 -28.74
C ARG A 459 -11.65 -25.79 -27.66
N ASP A 460 -10.39 -25.43 -27.46
CA ASP A 460 -9.53 -26.04 -26.45
C ASP A 460 -9.93 -25.58 -25.05
N TRP A 461 -10.13 -24.27 -24.87
CA TRP A 461 -10.61 -23.68 -23.62
C TRP A 461 -11.97 -24.27 -23.22
N GLY A 462 -12.95 -24.31 -24.14
CA GLY A 462 -14.29 -24.83 -23.83
C GLY A 462 -14.36 -26.32 -23.47
N LYS A 463 -13.23 -27.05 -23.52
CA LYS A 463 -13.11 -28.46 -23.13
C LYS A 463 -12.22 -28.68 -21.90
N LYS A 464 -11.62 -27.61 -21.37
CA LYS A 464 -10.64 -27.66 -20.28
C LYS A 464 -11.13 -26.86 -19.08
N ARG A 465 -10.67 -27.23 -17.89
CA ARG A 465 -10.84 -26.40 -16.69
C ARG A 465 -9.80 -25.27 -16.76
N VAL A 466 -10.28 -24.03 -16.86
CA VAL A 466 -9.41 -22.90 -17.14
C VAL A 466 -9.41 -21.87 -16.03
N TYR A 467 -8.21 -21.49 -15.62
CA TYR A 467 -7.98 -20.28 -14.86
C TYR A 467 -7.79 -19.09 -15.82
N LEU A 468 -8.75 -18.17 -15.81
CA LEU A 468 -8.63 -16.92 -16.55
C LEU A 468 -7.81 -15.94 -15.72
N ALA A 469 -6.71 -15.42 -16.27
CA ALA A 469 -5.83 -14.50 -15.59
C ALA A 469 -5.93 -13.08 -16.20
N PRO A 470 -7.01 -12.31 -15.96
CA PRO A 470 -7.10 -10.96 -16.48
C PRO A 470 -6.29 -10.00 -15.60
N GLY A 471 -5.34 -9.31 -16.21
CA GLY A 471 -4.50 -8.31 -15.53
C GLY A 471 -3.42 -8.88 -14.61
N GLY A 472 -2.53 -7.99 -14.13
CA GLY A 472 -1.34 -8.37 -13.35
C GLY A 472 -1.64 -9.05 -12.01
N TRP A 473 -2.81 -8.82 -11.42
CA TRP A 473 -3.26 -9.54 -10.22
C TRP A 473 -3.89 -10.91 -10.54
N GLY A 474 -4.22 -11.16 -11.81
CA GLY A 474 -4.88 -12.38 -12.26
C GLY A 474 -6.39 -12.42 -12.01
N ASN A 475 -6.98 -11.32 -11.52
CA ASN A 475 -8.40 -11.20 -11.22
C ASN A 475 -8.92 -9.77 -11.43
N GLY A 476 -8.19 -8.97 -12.19
CA GLY A 476 -8.45 -7.57 -12.46
C GLY A 476 -7.18 -6.76 -12.67
N HIS A 477 -7.29 -5.43 -12.67
CA HIS A 477 -6.29 -4.52 -13.27
C HIS A 477 -6.16 -4.77 -14.78
N GLY A 478 -4.93 -4.90 -15.30
CA GLY A 478 -4.63 -5.06 -16.71
C GLY A 478 -4.64 -3.74 -17.47
N GLY A 479 -3.65 -3.53 -18.35
CA GLY A 479 -3.62 -2.34 -19.21
C GLY A 479 -4.86 -2.24 -20.10
N ALA A 480 -5.46 -3.38 -20.44
CA ALA A 480 -6.68 -3.46 -21.22
C ALA A 480 -7.92 -2.86 -20.53
N CYS A 481 -7.95 -2.66 -19.20
CA CYS A 481 -9.11 -2.02 -18.54
C CYS A 481 -9.11 -0.49 -18.62
N ARG A 482 -7.97 0.15 -18.92
CA ARG A 482 -7.77 1.61 -18.80
C ARG A 482 -7.60 2.28 -20.17
N ASN A 483 -8.59 2.06 -21.03
CA ASN A 483 -8.67 2.66 -22.36
C ASN A 483 -10.15 2.73 -22.81
N GLN A 484 -10.40 3.23 -24.02
CA GLN A 484 -11.75 3.46 -24.56
C GLN A 484 -12.64 2.20 -24.61
N THR A 485 -12.06 1.00 -24.78
CA THR A 485 -12.81 -0.26 -24.80
C THR A 485 -12.70 -1.02 -23.48
N GLY A 486 -12.06 -0.44 -22.45
CA GLY A 486 -11.70 -1.12 -21.22
C GLY A 486 -12.88 -1.61 -20.39
N ILE A 487 -14.01 -0.89 -20.42
CA ILE A 487 -15.29 -1.34 -19.85
C ILE A 487 -15.70 -2.67 -20.50
N GLN A 488 -15.70 -2.73 -21.83
CA GLN A 488 -16.14 -3.93 -22.54
C GLN A 488 -15.16 -5.09 -22.33
N TRP A 489 -13.85 -4.82 -22.31
CA TRP A 489 -12.86 -5.84 -22.00
C TRP A 489 -13.12 -6.48 -20.63
N ALA A 490 -13.23 -5.68 -19.58
CA ALA A 490 -13.44 -6.18 -18.22
C ALA A 490 -14.78 -6.94 -18.08
N ARG A 491 -15.86 -6.40 -18.66
CA ARG A 491 -17.17 -7.08 -18.70
C ARG A 491 -17.09 -8.46 -19.36
N VAL A 492 -16.48 -8.55 -20.54
CA VAL A 492 -16.42 -9.81 -21.28
C VAL A 492 -15.53 -10.82 -20.57
N MET A 493 -14.47 -10.42 -19.85
CA MET A 493 -13.71 -11.36 -19.01
C MET A 493 -14.60 -12.02 -17.94
N VAL A 494 -15.48 -11.25 -17.30
CA VAL A 494 -16.48 -11.77 -16.36
C VAL A 494 -17.46 -12.71 -17.06
N CYS A 495 -17.99 -12.32 -18.22
CA CYS A 495 -18.92 -13.15 -18.97
C CYS A 495 -18.28 -14.48 -19.43
N LEU A 496 -17.03 -14.47 -19.89
CA LEU A 496 -16.33 -15.69 -20.32
C LEU A 496 -16.15 -16.68 -19.16
N VAL A 497 -15.71 -16.21 -17.99
CA VAL A 497 -15.54 -17.12 -16.85
C VAL A 497 -16.89 -17.62 -16.31
N ALA A 498 -17.94 -16.79 -16.36
CA ALA A 498 -19.30 -17.22 -16.01
C ALA A 498 -19.82 -18.30 -16.96
N MET A 499 -19.58 -18.16 -18.27
CA MET A 499 -19.92 -19.20 -19.26
C MET A 499 -19.23 -20.54 -18.98
N GLN A 500 -18.05 -20.54 -18.37
CA GLN A 500 -17.32 -21.77 -18.04
C GLN A 500 -17.61 -22.31 -16.64
N GLY A 501 -18.48 -21.64 -15.85
CA GLY A 501 -18.85 -22.10 -14.51
C GLY A 501 -17.90 -21.65 -13.41
N LEU A 502 -17.69 -20.33 -13.27
CA LEU A 502 -16.87 -19.71 -12.23
C LEU A 502 -17.14 -20.31 -10.84
N GLY A 503 -16.06 -20.74 -10.18
CA GLY A 503 -16.06 -21.25 -8.79
C GLY A 503 -16.03 -22.77 -8.69
N LYS A 504 -16.22 -23.50 -9.79
CA LYS A 504 -16.02 -24.96 -9.83
C LYS A 504 -14.52 -25.29 -9.73
N PRO A 505 -14.14 -26.48 -9.22
CA PRO A 505 -12.74 -26.88 -9.12
C PRO A 505 -12.03 -26.78 -10.49
N GLY A 506 -10.95 -25.99 -10.55
CA GLY A 506 -10.18 -25.75 -11.78
C GLY A 506 -10.71 -24.63 -12.68
N VAL A 507 -11.84 -23.99 -12.35
CA VAL A 507 -12.43 -22.88 -13.13
C VAL A 507 -12.57 -21.64 -12.26
N ASN A 508 -11.61 -20.72 -12.37
CA ASN A 508 -11.60 -19.48 -11.59
C ASN A 508 -10.84 -18.35 -12.30
N MET A 509 -10.73 -17.21 -11.63
CA MET A 509 -9.76 -16.18 -11.98
C MET A 509 -8.49 -16.29 -11.14
N GLY A 510 -7.33 -16.29 -11.77
CA GLY A 510 -6.06 -16.26 -11.05
C GLY A 510 -4.84 -16.53 -11.93
N ASN A 511 -3.68 -16.04 -11.48
CA ASN A 511 -2.40 -16.16 -12.20
C ASN A 511 -1.24 -16.57 -11.27
N LEU A 512 -1.57 -17.26 -10.17
CA LEU A 512 -0.66 -17.65 -9.09
C LEU A 512 0.06 -16.47 -8.39
N GLN A 513 -0.42 -15.23 -8.55
CA GLN A 513 0.13 -14.07 -7.84
C GLN A 513 -0.34 -14.02 -6.38
N TRP A 514 -1.53 -14.53 -6.08
CA TRP A 514 -2.18 -14.45 -4.76
C TRP A 514 -2.80 -15.80 -4.38
N GLY A 515 -3.29 -15.92 -3.14
CA GLY A 515 -4.07 -17.09 -2.71
C GLY A 515 -3.27 -18.26 -2.16
N ALA A 516 -2.20 -17.97 -1.39
CA ALA A 516 -1.58 -18.98 -0.52
C ALA A 516 -2.63 -19.53 0.49
N PRO A 517 -2.44 -20.74 1.03
CA PRO A 517 -3.33 -21.31 2.04
C PRO A 517 -3.50 -20.31 3.18
N VAL A 518 -4.76 -20.02 3.53
CA VAL A 518 -5.10 -19.28 4.75
C VAL A 518 -5.38 -20.35 5.79
N ASP A 519 -4.66 -20.28 6.90
CA ASP A 519 -4.80 -21.17 8.06
C ASP A 519 -6.13 -20.97 8.80
#